data_AF-A0A1B3EDR4-F1
#
_entry.id   AF-A0A1B3EDR4-F1
#
_cell.length_a   1.000
_cell.length_b   1.000
_cell.length_c   1.000
_cell.angle_alpha   90.00
_cell.angle_beta   90.00
_cell.angle_gamma   90.00
#
_symmetry.space_group_name_H-M   'P 1'
#
loop_
_entity.id
_entity.type
_entity.pdbx_description
1 polymer ?
#
loop_
_entity_poly.entity_id
_entity_poly.type
_entity_poly.pdbx_seq_one_letter_code
_entity_poly.pdbx_strand_id
1 'polypeptide(L)'
;MRQDVAAGVIGVSENFLGKVERGGETVQWGLLFQVMQELGLKVSVEVPDEIAGEAKAQIVRAFNKAAAAHSGKSNPGSDDLDRLLFAIEKSLNTQPDDKAR
;
A
#
# COMPACT_ATOMS: atom_id res chain seq x y z
N MET A 1 -4.44 6.21 25.28
CA MET A 1 -3.19 6.13 24.51
C MET A 1 -2.82 7.55 24.12
N ARG A 2 -1.59 8.01 24.39
CA ARG A 2 -1.19 9.40 24.11
C ARG A 2 -0.65 9.51 22.66
N GLN A 3 -0.91 10.63 21.99
CA GLN A 3 -0.55 10.87 20.58
C GLN A 3 0.96 10.77 20.31
N ASP A 4 1.80 11.08 21.30
CA ASP A 4 3.25 10.91 21.27
C ASP A 4 3.69 9.44 21.10
N VAL A 5 2.91 8.49 21.64
CA VAL A 5 3.17 7.05 21.48
C VAL A 5 2.80 6.56 20.08
N ALA A 6 1.69 7.06 19.50
CA ALA A 6 1.29 6.72 18.13
C ALA A 6 2.23 7.34 17.08
N ALA A 7 2.66 8.58 17.33
CA ALA A 7 3.68 9.29 16.56
C ALA A 7 5.00 8.51 16.47
N GLY A 8 5.51 7.98 17.59
CA GLY A 8 6.73 7.17 17.63
C GLY A 8 6.61 5.80 16.96
N VAL A 9 5.43 5.16 17.01
CA VAL A 9 5.19 3.83 16.43
C VAL A 9 4.94 3.88 14.91
N ILE A 10 4.37 4.97 14.40
CA ILE A 10 4.09 5.18 12.96
C ILE A 10 5.24 5.94 12.26
N GLY A 11 6.12 6.59 13.04
CA GLY A 11 7.29 7.32 12.53
C GLY A 11 7.02 8.77 12.14
N VAL A 12 6.06 9.44 12.80
CA VAL A 12 5.55 10.76 12.42
C VAL A 12 5.60 11.72 13.59
N SER A 13 6.01 12.98 13.38
CA SER A 13 6.10 13.96 14.47
C SER A 13 4.73 14.48 14.93
N GLU A 14 4.61 14.85 16.21
CA GLU A 14 3.41 15.51 16.78
C GLU A 14 3.04 16.81 16.03
N ASN A 15 4.05 17.58 15.60
CA ASN A 15 3.85 18.80 14.81
C ASN A 15 3.21 18.52 13.43
N PHE A 16 3.43 17.33 12.87
CA PHE A 16 2.74 16.91 11.65
C PHE A 16 1.27 16.57 11.91
N LEU A 17 0.97 15.80 12.96
CA LEU A 17 -0.41 15.48 13.33
C LEU A 17 -1.21 16.76 13.62
N GLY A 18 -0.63 17.72 14.34
CA GLY A 18 -1.24 19.02 14.59
C GLY A 18 -1.43 19.89 13.34
N LYS A 19 -0.75 19.61 12.23
CA LYS A 19 -1.01 20.25 10.92
C LYS A 19 -2.13 19.53 10.16
N VAL A 20 -2.18 18.21 10.24
CA VAL A 20 -3.26 17.40 9.64
C VAL A 20 -4.60 17.76 10.27
N GLU A 21 -4.69 17.83 11.60
CA GLU A 21 -5.92 18.15 12.33
C GLU A 21 -6.48 19.56 12.00
N ARG A 22 -5.60 20.49 11.63
CA ARG A 22 -5.97 21.87 11.27
C ARG A 22 -6.20 22.06 9.76
N GLY A 23 -6.04 21.01 8.94
CA GLY A 23 -6.19 21.09 7.49
C GLY A 23 -5.07 21.87 6.79
N GLY A 24 -3.83 21.82 7.30
CA GLY A 24 -2.71 22.54 6.72
C GLY A 24 -2.40 22.12 5.28
N GLU A 25 -2.29 23.09 4.37
CA GLU A 25 -2.08 22.87 2.93
C GLU A 25 -0.73 22.22 2.58
N THR A 26 0.23 22.23 3.51
CA THR A 26 1.60 21.71 3.32
C THR A 26 1.79 20.28 3.83
N VAL A 27 0.71 19.58 4.13
CA VAL A 27 0.77 18.18 4.57
C VAL A 27 1.26 17.30 3.43
N GLN A 28 2.31 16.52 3.69
CA GLN A 28 2.77 15.51 2.75
C GLN A 28 1.77 14.36 2.68
N TRP A 29 1.11 14.21 1.53
CA TRP A 29 0.12 13.17 1.27
C TRP A 29 0.62 11.75 1.52
N GLY A 30 1.89 11.45 1.19
CA GLY A 30 2.47 10.13 1.45
C GLY A 30 2.46 9.77 2.94
N LEU A 31 2.81 10.73 3.79
CA LEU A 31 2.85 10.54 5.24
C LEU A 31 1.44 10.49 5.84
N LEU A 32 0.51 11.28 5.29
CA LEU A 32 -0.90 11.23 5.67
C LEU A 32 -1.49 9.84 5.39
N PHE A 33 -1.30 9.30 4.17
CA PHE A 33 -1.82 7.98 3.82
C PHE A 33 -1.15 6.85 4.60
N GLN A 34 0.13 6.99 4.97
CA GLN A 34 0.77 6.05 5.89
C GLN A 34 0.09 6.04 7.26
N VAL A 35 -0.15 7.21 7.86
CA VAL A 35 -0.88 7.32 9.14
C VAL A 35 -2.27 6.69 9.04
N MET A 36 -3.01 6.99 7.98
CA MET A 36 -4.35 6.44 7.80
C MET A 36 -4.34 4.90 7.72
N GLN A 37 -3.36 4.32 7.05
CA GLN A 37 -3.20 2.86 6.96
C GLN A 37 -2.87 2.23 8.32
N GLU A 38 -1.96 2.82 9.09
CA GLU A 38 -1.60 2.31 10.44
C GLU A 38 -2.77 2.41 11.44
N LEU A 39 -3.68 3.37 11.23
CA LEU A 39 -4.92 3.47 12.00
C LEU A 39 -6.01 2.49 11.54
N GLY A 40 -5.75 1.71 10.49
CA GLY A 40 -6.72 0.77 9.90
C GLY A 40 -7.83 1.47 9.11
N LEU A 41 -7.64 2.72 8.69
CA LEU A 41 -8.61 3.46 7.89
C LEU A 41 -8.51 3.06 6.42
N LYS A 42 -9.68 2.90 5.78
CA LYS A 42 -9.79 2.67 4.34
C LYS A 42 -10.18 3.96 3.65
N VAL A 43 -9.43 4.35 2.62
CA VAL A 43 -9.71 5.51 1.79
C VAL A 43 -10.18 5.04 0.43
N SER A 44 -11.37 5.47 0.03
CA SER A 44 -11.90 5.28 -1.32
C SER A 44 -11.99 6.63 -2.02
N VAL A 45 -11.58 6.66 -3.29
CA VAL A 45 -11.72 7.83 -4.16
C VAL A 45 -12.60 7.42 -5.32
N GLU A 46 -13.64 8.21 -5.56
CA GLU A 46 -14.49 8.03 -6.72
C GLU A 46 -13.79 8.63 -7.94
N VAL A 47 -13.76 7.87 -9.03
CA VAL A 47 -13.11 8.26 -10.28
C VAL A 47 -14.19 8.33 -11.36
N PRO A 48 -14.38 9.49 -12.00
CA PRO A 48 -15.33 9.62 -13.12
C PRO A 48 -14.98 8.68 -14.28
N ASP A 49 -16.01 8.16 -14.95
CA ASP A 49 -15.88 7.17 -16.02
C ASP A 49 -15.04 7.69 -17.20
N GLU A 50 -15.08 9.00 -17.46
CA GLU A 50 -14.36 9.64 -18.57
C GLU A 50 -12.84 9.50 -18.42
N ILE A 51 -12.35 9.42 -17.18
CA ILE A 51 -10.92 9.32 -16.86
C ILE A 51 -10.54 7.97 -16.25
N ALA A 52 -11.50 7.10 -15.97
CA ALA A 52 -11.27 5.83 -15.26
C ALA A 52 -10.23 4.94 -15.97
N GLY A 53 -10.25 4.90 -17.30
CA GLY A 53 -9.27 4.16 -18.09
C GLY A 53 -7.84 4.66 -17.91
N GLU A 54 -7.65 5.99 -17.97
CA GLU A 54 -6.34 6.62 -17.78
C GLU A 54 -5.86 6.48 -16.34
N ALA A 55 -6.74 6.76 -15.37
CA ALA A 55 -6.45 6.63 -13.95
C ALA A 55 -6.00 5.20 -13.61
N LYS A 56 -6.69 4.17 -14.11
CA LYS A 56 -6.31 2.77 -13.92
C LYS A 56 -4.92 2.47 -14.48
N ALA A 57 -4.61 2.95 -15.69
CA ALA A 57 -3.30 2.75 -16.30
C ALA A 57 -2.19 3.45 -15.49
N GLN A 58 -2.43 4.65 -14.97
CA GLN A 58 -1.47 5.36 -14.13
C GLN A 58 -1.23 4.65 -12.80
N ILE A 59 -2.29 4.13 -12.15
CA ILE A 59 -2.18 3.36 -10.90
C ILE A 59 -1.30 2.12 -11.11
N VAL A 60 -1.55 1.33 -12.17
CA VAL A 60 -0.74 0.13 -12.48
C VAL A 60 0.72 0.49 -12.71
N ARG A 61 1.00 1.58 -13.46
CA ARG A 61 2.37 2.05 -13.70
C ARG A 61 3.07 2.47 -12.41
N ALA A 62 2.37 3.22 -11.56
CA ALA A 62 2.91 3.68 -10.28
C ALA A 62 3.24 2.50 -9.35
N PHE A 63 2.36 1.49 -9.30
CA PHE A 63 2.54 0.30 -8.49
C PHE A 63 3.75 -0.52 -8.94
N ASN A 64 3.87 -0.78 -10.25
CA ASN A 64 5.01 -1.53 -10.81
C ASN A 64 6.35 -0.81 -10.60
N LYS A 65 6.35 0.54 -10.65
CA LYS A 65 7.54 1.35 -10.35
C LYS A 65 7.96 1.22 -8.88
N ALA A 66 7.01 1.21 -7.94
CA ALA A 66 7.30 1.04 -6.52
C ALA A 66 7.86 -0.36 -6.21
N ALA A 67 7.30 -1.41 -6.83
CA ALA A 67 7.80 -2.78 -6.71
C ALA A 67 9.25 -2.91 -7.22
N ALA A 68 9.56 -2.31 -8.38
CA ALA A 68 10.92 -2.31 -8.93
C ALA A 68 11.92 -1.54 -8.05
N ALA A 69 11.49 -0.46 -7.39
CA ALA A 69 12.33 0.31 -6.47
C ALA A 69 12.63 -0.45 -5.16
N HIS A 70 11.70 -1.29 -4.70
CA HIS A 70 11.88 -2.13 -3.50
C HIS A 70 12.73 -3.39 -3.74
N SER A 71 12.78 -3.91 -4.97
CA SER A 71 13.67 -5.02 -5.36
C SER A 71 15.17 -4.67 -5.26
N GLY A 72 15.53 -3.38 -5.40
CA GLY A 72 16.93 -2.91 -5.31
C GLY A 72 17.53 -2.85 -3.90
N LYS A 73 16.76 -3.13 -2.84
CA LYS A 73 17.22 -3.25 -1.45
C LYS A 73 16.76 -4.59 -0.88
N SER A 74 17.38 -5.69 -1.33
CA SER A 74 17.14 -7.01 -0.74
C SER A 74 17.63 -7.07 0.70
N ASN A 75 16.71 -7.31 1.63
CA ASN A 75 17.00 -7.79 2.98
C ASN A 75 16.56 -9.28 3.01
N PRO A 76 17.28 -10.21 3.69
CA PRO A 76 17.12 -11.66 3.53
C PRO A 76 15.74 -12.26 3.90
N GLY A 77 14.78 -11.45 4.33
CA GLY A 77 13.39 -11.85 4.63
C GLY A 77 12.40 -11.69 3.47
N SER A 78 12.78 -11.08 2.35
CA SER A 78 11.90 -10.97 1.16
C SER A 78 11.71 -12.30 0.44
N ASP A 79 12.69 -13.21 0.56
CA ASP A 79 12.64 -14.55 -0.04
C ASP A 79 11.42 -15.36 0.41
N ASP A 80 10.94 -15.19 1.65
CA ASP A 80 9.77 -15.90 2.16
C ASP A 80 8.45 -15.33 1.64
N LEU A 81 8.35 -14.01 1.45
CA LEU A 81 7.16 -13.39 0.88
C LEU A 81 7.07 -13.64 -0.63
N ASP A 82 8.21 -13.63 -1.33
CA ASP A 82 8.28 -13.98 -2.74
C ASP A 82 7.93 -15.47 -2.96
N ARG A 83 8.37 -16.36 -2.05
CA ARG A 83 7.94 -17.77 -2.06
C ARG A 83 6.46 -17.95 -1.76
N LEU A 84 5.88 -17.15 -0.85
CA LEU A 84 4.45 -17.19 -0.54
C LEU A 84 3.60 -16.68 -1.70
N LEU A 85 4.00 -15.57 -2.33
CA LEU A 85 3.33 -15.05 -3.53
C LEU A 85 3.41 -16.05 -4.69
N PHE A 86 4.59 -16.66 -4.91
CA PHE A 86 4.75 -17.71 -5.92
C PHE A 86 3.92 -18.97 -5.61
N ALA A 87 3.82 -19.37 -4.34
CA ALA A 87 2.99 -20.50 -3.93
C ALA A 87 1.49 -20.23 -4.13
N ILE A 88 1.04 -19.00 -3.84
CA ILE A 88 -0.34 -18.56 -4.06
C ILE A 88 -0.64 -18.52 -5.56
N GLU A 89 0.22 -17.91 -6.37
CA GLU A 89 0.05 -17.82 -7.82
C GLU A 89 0.05 -19.21 -8.48
N LYS A 90 0.93 -20.12 -8.04
CA LYS A 90 0.93 -21.52 -8.48
C LYS A 90 -0.37 -22.24 -8.10
N SER A 91 -0.88 -22.03 -6.88
CA SER A 91 -2.13 -22.64 -6.42
C SER A 91 -3.36 -22.09 -7.16
N LEU A 92 -3.33 -20.82 -7.57
CA LEU A 92 -4.40 -20.19 -8.33
C LEU A 92 -4.39 -20.60 -9.81
N ASN A 93 -3.21 -20.91 -10.35
CA ASN A 93 -3.04 -21.31 -11.75
C ASN A 93 -3.15 -22.83 -11.97
N THR A 94 -3.21 -23.63 -10.91
CA THR A 94 -3.66 -25.03 -10.99
C THR A 94 -5.18 -25.09 -10.90
N GLN A 95 -5.84 -24.99 -12.06
CA GLN A 95 -7.26 -25.35 -12.19
C GLN A 95 -7.42 -26.88 -12.06
N PRO A 96 -8.42 -27.38 -11.32
CA PRO A 96 -8.60 -28.81 -11.12
C PRO A 96 -9.31 -29.39 -12.33
N ASP A 97 -8.58 -29.67 -13.40
CA ASP A 97 -9.12 -30.49 -14.48
C ASP A 97 -8.98 -31.96 -14.10
N ASP A 98 -10.10 -32.48 -13.61
CA ASP A 98 -10.67 -33.75 -14.02
C ASP A 98 -9.68 -34.92 -14.24
N LYS A 99 -9.58 -35.76 -13.21
CA LYS A 99 -9.76 -37.20 -13.44
C LYS A 99 -10.76 -37.74 -12.45
N ALA A 100 -12.02 -37.74 -12.88
CA ALA A 100 -12.86 -38.90 -12.66
C ALA A 100 -12.07 -40.18 -12.98
N ARG A 101 -11.86 -41.01 -11.96
CA ARG A 101 -11.87 -42.46 -12.10
C ARG A 101 -12.34 -43.09 -10.80
#